data_AF-A0A8T2QQA9-F1
#
_entry.id   AF-A0A8T2QQA9-F1
#
_cell.length_a   1.000
_cell.length_b   1.000
_cell.length_c   1.000
_cell.angle_alpha   90.00
_cell.angle_beta   90.00
_cell.angle_gamma   90.00
#
_symmetry.space_group_name_H-M   'P 1'
#
loop_
_entity.id
_entity.type
_entity.pdbx_description
1 polymer ?
#
loop_
_entity_poly.entity_id
_entity_poly.type
_entity_poly.pdbx_seq_one_letter_code
_entity_poly.pdbx_strand_id
1 'polypeptide(L)'
;MMTNSVSRLGYPFAGDSAPSPIGLEFILPSNIIVSETVPEVGWWDDEEHCWKKDGITELEYDKMNRNLRFQTLRARPHAVIQSRVKYYPYHSWILTPISETKALFVLETHGNAIKIEIGRRWCRLLDTPFPECNHIIGQDLDPLVLLKRLSRCGLHLMPVDSDSELVCSCIKESKVERYVCDDIAIAITACAIASSKWNAEADRDSCVVRILEIPDPCFPPTFEKSKDIRMVLYKAKGNAILNMSERKSKEYKEELLGEFHASIMVTLREIIGQNSLEKMEKGDPGFTDCFKCLALGLRLFSFTAVEPPPAPVEVVNESPLPADGSIQEQTEEAAPTTIESNQAASAANNPDIKEISKADSSAPIS
;
A
#
# COMPACT_ATOMS: atom_id res chain seq x y z
N MET A 1 -17.51 -42.59 46.73
CA MET A 1 -16.37 -41.83 47.27
C MET A 1 -15.59 -41.25 46.11
N MET A 2 -15.71 -39.95 45.84
CA MET A 2 -14.88 -39.26 44.85
C MET A 2 -13.68 -38.65 45.59
N THR A 3 -12.47 -39.02 45.19
CA THR A 3 -11.22 -38.58 45.81
C THR A 3 -10.90 -37.13 45.42
N ASN A 4 -10.87 -36.24 46.42
CA ASN A 4 -10.57 -34.80 46.31
C ASN A 4 -9.07 -34.47 46.13
N SER A 5 -8.32 -35.26 45.37
CA SER A 5 -6.90 -34.98 45.16
C SER A 5 -6.53 -35.11 43.69
N VAL A 6 -6.39 -33.97 43.03
CA VAL A 6 -5.69 -33.87 41.74
C VAL A 6 -4.20 -33.78 42.05
N SER A 7 -3.48 -34.89 41.94
CA SER A 7 -2.02 -34.91 41.99
C SER A 7 -1.46 -34.50 40.62
N ARG A 8 -0.72 -33.39 40.57
CA ARG A 8 -0.01 -32.97 39.37
C ARG A 8 1.10 -33.99 39.09
N LEU A 9 0.93 -34.82 38.05
CA LEU A 9 1.99 -35.70 37.57
C LEU A 9 3.10 -34.83 36.97
N GLY A 10 4.29 -34.92 37.56
CA GLY A 10 5.49 -34.30 37.01
C GLY A 10 5.86 -34.96 35.68
N TYR A 11 6.28 -34.14 34.72
CA TYR A 11 6.86 -34.64 33.48
C TYR A 11 8.34 -34.98 33.70
N PRO A 12 8.88 -36.06 33.09
CA PRO A 12 8.20 -37.04 32.25
C PRO A 12 7.51 -38.15 33.06
N PHE A 13 6.48 -38.75 32.47
CA PHE A 13 5.80 -39.92 33.04
C PHE A 13 6.78 -41.10 33.15
N ALA A 14 6.76 -41.81 34.27
CA ALA A 14 7.51 -43.05 34.44
C ALA A 14 6.87 -44.17 33.60
N GLY A 15 7.11 -44.16 32.29
CA GLY A 15 6.72 -45.17 31.32
C GLY A 15 7.21 -44.79 29.93
N ASP A 16 7.81 -45.73 29.19
CA ASP A 16 8.40 -45.57 27.85
C ASP A 16 7.40 -45.18 26.73
N SER A 17 6.19 -44.76 27.08
CA SER A 17 5.18 -44.30 26.13
C SER A 17 5.35 -42.80 25.91
N ALA A 18 5.92 -42.40 24.77
CA ALA A 18 5.90 -41.01 24.34
C ALA A 18 4.43 -40.49 24.37
N PRO A 19 4.19 -39.26 24.83
CA PRO A 19 2.84 -38.70 24.88
C PRO A 19 2.23 -38.66 23.48
N SER A 20 0.98 -39.11 23.33
CA SER A 20 0.27 -39.04 22.06
C SER A 20 -0.06 -37.59 21.71
N PRO A 21 0.11 -37.17 20.44
CA PRO A 21 -0.29 -35.83 20.00
C PRO A 21 -1.79 -35.58 20.15
N ILE A 22 -2.13 -34.33 20.46
CA ILE A 22 -3.50 -33.81 20.49
C ILE A 22 -3.78 -33.21 19.11
N GLY A 23 -4.79 -33.75 18.41
CA GLY A 23 -5.30 -33.17 17.18
C GLY A 23 -6.23 -32.00 17.46
N LEU A 24 -6.02 -30.89 16.75
CA LEU A 24 -6.83 -29.67 16.83
C LEU A 24 -7.32 -29.29 15.44
N GLU A 25 -8.57 -28.85 15.38
CA GLU A 25 -9.25 -28.43 14.16
C GLU A 25 -10.08 -27.17 14.45
N PHE A 26 -9.97 -26.15 13.60
CA PHE A 26 -10.73 -24.91 13.77
C PHE A 26 -10.90 -24.16 12.44
N ILE A 27 -12.03 -23.46 12.33
CA ILE A 27 -12.36 -22.63 11.16
C ILE A 27 -11.86 -21.21 11.42
N LEU A 28 -10.98 -20.71 10.56
CA LEU A 28 -10.46 -19.36 10.66
C LEU A 28 -11.54 -18.34 10.32
N PRO A 29 -11.70 -17.27 11.12
CA PRO A 29 -12.70 -16.24 10.86
C PRO A 29 -12.54 -15.65 9.44
N SER A 30 -13.65 -15.38 8.77
CA SER A 30 -13.68 -14.92 7.38
C SER A 30 -13.05 -13.53 7.17
N ASN A 31 -12.84 -12.78 8.24
CA ASN A 31 -12.27 -11.44 8.23
C ASN A 31 -10.76 -11.40 8.54
N ILE A 32 -10.08 -12.55 8.56
CA ILE A 32 -8.63 -12.66 8.79
C ILE A 32 -7.92 -13.03 7.49
N ILE A 33 -6.99 -12.20 7.06
CA ILE A 33 -6.16 -12.45 5.89
C ILE A 33 -5.19 -13.60 6.22
N VAL A 34 -5.15 -14.59 5.34
CA VAL A 34 -4.19 -15.69 5.41
C VAL A 34 -3.29 -15.59 4.19
N SER A 35 -2.10 -15.01 4.37
CA SER A 35 -1.18 -14.71 3.26
C SER A 35 -0.43 -15.93 2.74
N GLU A 36 -0.10 -16.86 3.63
CA GLU A 36 0.68 -18.05 3.28
C GLU A 36 -0.22 -19.17 2.78
N THR A 37 0.33 -20.09 1.97
CA THR A 37 -0.38 -21.29 1.53
C THR A 37 -0.84 -22.13 2.71
N VAL A 38 -0.01 -22.20 3.75
CA VAL A 38 -0.33 -22.81 5.05
C VAL A 38 0.06 -21.80 6.12
N PRO A 39 -0.89 -21.32 6.96
CA PRO A 39 -0.60 -20.36 8.01
C PRO A 39 0.29 -20.97 9.09
N GLU A 40 1.18 -20.17 9.69
CA GLU A 40 1.96 -20.64 10.83
C GLU A 40 1.09 -20.73 12.09
N VAL A 41 1.35 -21.75 12.92
CA VAL A 41 0.73 -21.92 14.23
C VAL A 41 1.82 -21.96 15.28
N GLY A 42 1.59 -21.29 16.40
CA GLY A 42 2.46 -21.40 17.57
C GLY A 42 1.68 -21.50 18.86
N TRP A 43 2.37 -21.93 19.91
CA TRP A 43 1.87 -22.00 21.27
C TRP A 43 2.56 -20.96 22.15
N TRP A 44 1.85 -20.46 23.16
CA TRP A 44 2.39 -19.44 24.07
C TRP A 44 3.27 -20.07 25.15
N ASP A 45 4.52 -19.62 25.23
CA ASP A 45 5.44 -19.94 26.32
C ASP A 45 5.36 -18.90 27.44
N ASP A 46 4.86 -19.30 28.60
CA ASP A 46 4.74 -18.42 29.77
C ASP A 46 6.08 -18.05 30.39
N GLU A 47 7.13 -18.86 30.21
CA GLU A 47 8.44 -18.62 30.83
C GLU A 47 9.25 -17.60 30.02
N GLU A 48 9.21 -17.72 28.69
CA GLU A 48 9.92 -16.81 27.77
C GLU A 48 9.04 -15.66 27.26
N HIS A 49 7.74 -15.66 27.60
CA HIS A 49 6.75 -14.68 27.15
C HIS A 49 6.75 -14.48 25.62
N CYS A 50 6.80 -15.60 24.89
CA CYS A 50 6.90 -15.60 23.43
C CYS A 50 6.05 -16.70 22.79
N TRP A 51 5.81 -16.57 21.49
CA TRP A 51 5.20 -17.62 20.70
C TRP A 51 6.26 -18.59 20.19
N LYS A 52 6.10 -19.88 20.48
CA LYS A 52 6.96 -20.95 20.02
C LYS A 52 6.27 -21.82 18.98
N LYS A 53 7.05 -22.31 18.01
CA LYS A 53 6.56 -23.11 16.87
C LYS A 53 6.93 -24.59 16.96
N ASP A 54 7.74 -24.99 17.94
CA ASP A 54 8.13 -26.40 18.13
C ASP A 54 6.95 -27.26 18.58
N GLY A 55 6.96 -28.54 18.23
CA GLY A 55 5.93 -29.48 18.67
C GLY A 55 4.55 -29.26 18.02
N ILE A 56 4.50 -28.55 16.88
CA ILE A 56 3.37 -28.50 15.96
C ILE A 56 3.69 -29.41 14.77
N THR A 57 2.82 -30.36 14.47
CA THR A 57 3.00 -31.35 13.40
C THR A 57 1.71 -31.52 12.59
N GLU A 58 1.78 -32.17 11.43
CA GLU A 58 0.62 -32.44 10.57
C GLU A 58 -0.25 -31.21 10.28
N LEU A 59 0.41 -30.08 10.03
CA LEU A 59 -0.26 -28.80 9.77
C LEU A 59 -0.82 -28.78 8.35
N GLU A 60 -2.15 -28.76 8.25
CA GLU A 60 -2.89 -28.76 6.99
C GLU A 60 -3.92 -27.63 7.00
N TYR A 61 -4.00 -26.90 5.87
CA TYR A 61 -4.96 -25.82 5.72
C TYR A 61 -5.78 -25.99 4.44
N ASP A 62 -7.09 -26.15 4.63
CA ASP A 62 -8.06 -26.08 3.54
C ASP A 62 -8.49 -24.62 3.36
N LYS A 63 -7.94 -23.97 2.34
CA LYS A 63 -8.25 -22.58 2.00
C LYS A 63 -9.71 -22.37 1.60
N MET A 64 -10.36 -23.34 0.96
CA MET A 64 -11.75 -23.20 0.50
C MET A 64 -12.71 -23.16 1.69
N ASN A 65 -12.50 -24.05 2.66
CA ASN A 65 -13.33 -24.12 3.87
C ASN A 65 -12.77 -23.30 5.05
N ARG A 66 -11.62 -22.64 4.86
CA ARG A 66 -10.85 -21.93 5.90
C ARG A 66 -10.59 -22.80 7.13
N ASN A 67 -10.38 -24.10 6.91
CA ASN A 67 -10.25 -25.08 7.97
C ASN A 67 -8.77 -25.40 8.22
N LEU A 68 -8.30 -25.14 9.44
CA LEU A 68 -6.93 -25.41 9.86
C LEU A 68 -6.90 -26.63 10.79
N ARG A 69 -6.05 -27.60 10.46
CA ARG A 69 -5.84 -28.82 11.23
C ARG A 69 -4.36 -28.95 11.57
N PHE A 70 -4.07 -29.36 12.80
CA PHE A 70 -2.71 -29.63 13.24
C PHE A 70 -2.70 -30.53 14.46
N GLN A 71 -1.55 -31.14 14.73
CA GLN A 71 -1.29 -31.89 15.94
C GLN A 71 -0.30 -31.17 16.85
N THR A 72 -0.44 -31.33 18.16
CA THR A 72 0.47 -30.76 19.14
C THR A 72 0.70 -31.66 20.35
N LEU A 73 1.90 -31.62 20.92
CA LEU A 73 2.20 -32.24 22.21
C LEU A 73 1.99 -31.29 23.40
N ARG A 74 1.64 -30.03 23.13
CA ARG A 74 1.56 -28.95 24.12
C ARG A 74 0.11 -28.55 24.37
N ALA A 75 -0.43 -28.89 25.54
CA ALA A 75 -1.73 -28.37 25.99
C ALA A 75 -1.57 -26.93 26.53
N ARG A 76 -1.34 -25.97 25.64
CA ARG A 76 -1.12 -24.54 25.90
C ARG A 76 -2.00 -23.70 24.98
N PRO A 77 -2.16 -22.38 25.19
CA PRO A 77 -2.84 -21.52 24.21
C PRO A 77 -2.12 -21.55 22.86
N HIS A 78 -2.87 -21.74 21.78
CA HIS A 78 -2.36 -21.68 20.40
C HIS A 78 -2.91 -20.46 19.67
N ALA A 79 -2.14 -19.97 18.71
CA ALA A 79 -2.57 -18.92 17.79
C ALA A 79 -2.03 -19.18 16.38
N VAL A 80 -2.77 -18.68 15.39
CA VAL A 80 -2.21 -18.44 14.06
C VAL A 80 -1.33 -17.21 14.12
N ILE A 81 -0.11 -17.32 13.59
CA ILE A 81 0.91 -16.28 13.66
C ILE A 81 1.20 -15.78 12.25
N GLN A 82 1.35 -14.48 12.11
CA GLN A 82 1.74 -13.84 10.88
C GLN A 82 2.82 -12.80 11.16
N SER A 83 3.75 -12.64 10.23
CA SER A 83 4.72 -11.56 10.28
C SER A 83 4.00 -10.21 10.28
N ARG A 84 4.25 -9.38 11.29
CA ARG A 84 3.69 -8.03 11.36
C ARG A 84 4.25 -7.11 10.26
N VAL A 85 5.47 -7.38 9.79
CA VAL A 85 6.16 -6.60 8.76
C VAL A 85 5.81 -7.05 7.34
N LYS A 86 4.73 -7.81 7.14
CA LYS A 86 4.40 -8.40 5.83
C LYS A 86 4.13 -7.34 4.75
N TYR A 87 3.57 -6.18 5.12
CA TYR A 87 3.04 -5.17 4.20
C TYR A 87 3.84 -3.87 4.21
N TYR A 88 5.00 -3.85 4.83
CA TYR A 88 5.97 -2.77 4.77
C TYR A 88 7.37 -3.37 4.78
N PRO A 89 8.35 -2.76 4.10
CA PRO A 89 8.40 -1.36 3.69
C PRO A 89 7.52 -1.07 2.46
N TYR A 90 7.06 0.17 2.35
CA TYR A 90 6.16 0.58 1.27
C TYR A 90 6.94 0.86 -0.01
N HIS A 91 6.45 0.35 -1.14
CA HIS A 91 7.07 0.61 -2.44
C HIS A 91 6.88 2.05 -2.87
N SER A 92 5.64 2.55 -2.78
CA SER A 92 5.34 3.93 -3.08
C SER A 92 4.03 4.36 -2.44
N TRP A 93 3.81 5.66 -2.38
CA TRP A 93 2.50 6.20 -2.07
C TRP A 93 2.28 7.49 -2.85
N ILE A 94 1.02 7.79 -3.13
CA ILE A 94 0.59 9.03 -3.75
C ILE A 94 -0.65 9.55 -3.05
N LEU A 95 -0.67 10.85 -2.83
CA LEU A 95 -1.77 11.60 -2.29
C LEU A 95 -2.21 12.62 -3.33
N THR A 96 -3.47 12.54 -3.73
CA THR A 96 -4.02 13.38 -4.79
C THR A 96 -5.23 14.15 -4.27
N PRO A 97 -5.25 15.49 -4.32
CA PRO A 97 -6.42 16.27 -3.94
C PRO A 97 -7.60 15.94 -4.86
N ILE A 98 -8.76 15.67 -4.26
CA ILE A 98 -10.04 15.51 -4.95
C ILE A 98 -10.86 16.81 -4.81
N SER A 99 -10.69 17.48 -3.68
CA SER A 99 -11.27 18.80 -3.38
C SER A 99 -10.43 19.45 -2.28
N GLU A 100 -10.75 20.69 -1.88
CA GLU A 100 -10.05 21.40 -0.80
C GLU A 100 -10.12 20.70 0.56
N THR A 101 -11.03 19.75 0.74
CA THR A 101 -11.25 19.02 2.01
C THR A 101 -11.22 17.50 1.86
N LYS A 102 -10.78 17.00 0.69
CA LYS A 102 -10.69 15.57 0.42
C LYS A 102 -9.49 15.23 -0.46
N ALA A 103 -8.86 14.10 -0.19
CA ALA A 103 -7.81 13.55 -1.04
C ALA A 103 -7.90 12.03 -1.17
N LEU A 104 -7.42 11.51 -2.29
CA LEU A 104 -7.21 10.09 -2.51
C LEU A 104 -5.78 9.74 -2.13
N PHE A 105 -5.62 8.88 -1.14
CA PHE A 105 -4.34 8.28 -0.77
C PHE A 105 -4.27 6.87 -1.34
N VAL A 106 -3.25 6.59 -2.15
CA VAL A 106 -2.95 5.25 -2.67
C VAL A 106 -1.61 4.82 -2.11
N LEU A 107 -1.61 3.71 -1.39
CA LEU A 107 -0.43 3.09 -0.79
C LEU A 107 -0.12 1.79 -1.52
N GLU A 108 1.07 1.71 -2.11
CA GLU A 108 1.59 0.52 -2.75
C GLU A 108 2.54 -0.21 -1.80
N THR A 109 2.17 -1.42 -1.44
CA THR A 109 2.98 -2.35 -0.63
C THR A 109 3.56 -3.44 -1.56
N HIS A 110 4.08 -4.54 -1.03
CA HIS A 110 4.56 -5.66 -1.87
C HIS A 110 3.40 -6.36 -2.61
N GLY A 111 3.15 -5.92 -3.85
CA GLY A 111 2.16 -6.50 -4.76
C GLY A 111 0.70 -6.16 -4.43
N ASN A 112 0.45 -5.18 -3.55
CA ASN A 112 -0.90 -4.79 -3.13
C ASN A 112 -1.05 -3.28 -3.10
N ALA A 113 -2.13 -2.79 -3.70
CA ALA A 113 -2.54 -1.39 -3.69
C ALA A 113 -3.69 -1.18 -2.71
N ILE A 114 -3.56 -0.22 -1.80
CA ILE A 114 -4.59 0.12 -0.81
C ILE A 114 -5.03 1.55 -1.07
N LYS A 115 -6.32 1.77 -1.32
CA LYS A 115 -6.87 3.09 -1.61
C LYS A 115 -7.71 3.59 -0.44
N ILE A 116 -7.35 4.76 0.07
CA ILE A 116 -8.00 5.41 1.21
C ILE A 116 -8.43 6.81 0.77
N GLU A 117 -9.71 7.13 0.89
CA GLU A 117 -10.19 8.51 0.81
C GLU A 117 -9.94 9.17 2.17
N ILE A 118 -9.34 10.34 2.18
CA ILE A 118 -9.15 11.18 3.36
C ILE A 118 -10.12 12.34 3.25
N GLY A 119 -10.86 12.62 4.32
CA GLY A 119 -11.74 13.77 4.43
C GLY A 119 -11.60 14.47 5.78
N ARG A 120 -12.61 15.26 6.16
CA ARG A 120 -12.60 16.06 7.39
C ARG A 120 -12.77 15.15 8.62
N ARG A 121 -11.67 14.86 9.31
CA ARG A 121 -11.60 13.99 10.50
C ARG A 121 -11.96 12.52 10.26
N TRP A 122 -11.95 12.06 9.02
CA TRP A 122 -12.22 10.66 8.68
C TRP A 122 -11.34 10.20 7.53
N CYS A 123 -11.02 8.91 7.56
CA CYS A 123 -10.48 8.12 6.47
C CYS A 123 -11.48 7.03 6.12
N ARG A 124 -11.59 6.70 4.84
CA ARG A 124 -12.46 5.66 4.32
C ARG A 124 -11.65 4.74 3.41
N LEU A 125 -11.65 3.45 3.73
CA LEU A 125 -11.09 2.45 2.82
C LEU A 125 -12.00 2.35 1.59
N LEU A 126 -11.45 2.63 0.41
CA LEU A 126 -12.18 2.54 -0.85
C LEU A 126 -11.97 1.20 -1.55
N ASP A 127 -10.73 0.70 -1.55
CA ASP A 127 -10.33 -0.46 -2.33
C ASP A 127 -9.13 -1.14 -1.71
N THR A 128 -9.11 -2.46 -1.79
CA THR A 128 -8.04 -3.33 -1.28
C THR A 128 -8.14 -4.71 -1.94
N PRO A 129 -7.01 -5.38 -2.22
CA PRO A 129 -7.04 -6.73 -2.81
C PRO A 129 -7.44 -7.83 -1.81
N PHE A 130 -7.77 -7.48 -0.56
CA PHE A 130 -8.11 -8.43 0.51
C PHE A 130 -9.63 -8.46 0.77
N PRO A 131 -10.36 -9.48 0.29
CA PRO A 131 -11.80 -9.62 0.52
C PRO A 131 -12.17 -9.67 2.00
N GLU A 132 -11.27 -10.12 2.86
CA GLU A 132 -11.45 -10.17 4.31
C GLU A 132 -11.69 -8.79 4.93
N CYS A 133 -11.24 -7.73 4.25
CA CYS A 133 -11.44 -6.34 4.65
C CYS A 133 -12.75 -5.73 4.10
N ASN A 134 -13.56 -6.45 3.31
CA ASN A 134 -14.77 -5.91 2.67
C ASN A 134 -15.76 -5.27 3.66
N HIS A 135 -15.86 -5.83 4.87
CA HIS A 135 -16.71 -5.29 5.91
C HIS A 135 -16.27 -3.90 6.41
N ILE A 136 -15.05 -3.43 6.11
CA ILE A 136 -14.51 -2.11 6.47
C ILE A 136 -14.68 -1.10 5.33
N ILE A 137 -14.74 -1.57 4.09
CA ILE A 137 -14.83 -0.72 2.89
C ILE A 137 -16.04 0.22 3.00
N GLY A 138 -15.84 1.50 2.65
CA GLY A 138 -16.89 2.50 2.63
C GLY A 138 -17.22 3.14 3.98
N GLN A 139 -16.69 2.65 5.11
CA GLN A 139 -16.93 3.24 6.43
C GLN A 139 -16.06 4.48 6.67
N ASP A 140 -16.66 5.55 7.20
CA ASP A 140 -15.95 6.72 7.70
C ASP A 140 -15.42 6.44 9.09
N LEU A 141 -14.09 6.39 9.22
CA LEU A 141 -13.41 6.04 10.45
C LEU A 141 -12.34 7.07 10.78
N ASP A 142 -12.07 7.27 12.05
CA ASP A 142 -10.85 7.98 12.47
C ASP A 142 -9.61 7.27 11.87
N PRO A 143 -8.54 8.00 11.45
CA PRO A 143 -7.36 7.42 10.82
C PRO A 143 -6.77 6.24 11.59
N LEU A 144 -6.59 6.39 12.91
CA LEU A 144 -5.96 5.36 13.72
C LEU A 144 -6.93 4.20 13.97
N VAL A 145 -8.24 4.47 14.01
CA VAL A 145 -9.26 3.42 14.07
C VAL A 145 -9.26 2.58 12.80
N LEU A 146 -9.15 3.21 11.62
CA LEU A 146 -9.03 2.52 10.34
C LEU A 146 -7.80 1.60 10.34
N LEU A 147 -6.61 2.12 10.65
CA LEU A 147 -5.38 1.34 10.69
C LEU A 147 -5.45 0.17 11.69
N LYS A 148 -6.04 0.39 12.87
CA LYS A 148 -6.27 -0.68 13.86
C LYS A 148 -7.24 -1.75 13.35
N ARG A 149 -8.31 -1.38 12.66
CA ARG A 149 -9.26 -2.35 12.10
C ARG A 149 -8.62 -3.17 10.98
N LEU A 150 -7.87 -2.54 10.07
CA LEU A 150 -7.07 -3.25 9.07
C LEU A 150 -6.07 -4.22 9.71
N SER A 151 -5.38 -3.79 10.76
CA SER A 151 -4.46 -4.65 11.49
C SER A 151 -5.13 -5.86 12.12
N ARG A 152 -6.39 -5.74 12.58
CA ARG A 152 -7.17 -6.87 13.13
C ARG A 152 -7.58 -7.88 12.07
N CYS A 153 -7.59 -7.48 10.80
CA CYS A 153 -7.77 -8.36 9.66
C CYS A 153 -6.47 -9.01 9.20
N GLY A 154 -5.32 -8.71 9.82
CA GLY A 154 -4.02 -9.18 9.35
C GLY A 154 -3.31 -8.22 8.40
N LEU A 155 -3.95 -7.11 7.99
CA LEU A 155 -3.32 -6.05 7.19
C LEU A 155 -2.67 -5.02 8.13
N HIS A 156 -1.51 -5.36 8.70
CA HIS A 156 -0.78 -4.48 9.60
C HIS A 156 0.04 -3.43 8.83
N LEU A 157 -0.25 -2.15 9.07
CA LEU A 157 0.38 -1.01 8.39
C LEU A 157 0.92 0.03 9.38
N MET A 158 1.09 -0.33 10.66
CA MET A 158 1.55 0.59 11.71
C MET A 158 2.93 0.15 12.20
N PRO A 159 3.99 0.43 11.43
CA PRO A 159 5.32 0.00 11.78
C PRO A 159 5.84 0.73 13.04
N VAL A 160 6.74 0.07 13.76
CA VAL A 160 7.48 0.64 14.89
C VAL A 160 8.97 0.56 14.63
N ASP A 161 9.79 1.37 15.30
CA ASP A 161 11.23 1.46 15.00
C ASP A 161 11.95 0.10 15.05
N SER A 162 11.60 -0.77 16.00
CA SER A 162 12.18 -2.13 16.09
C SER A 162 11.94 -2.99 14.86
N ASP A 163 10.90 -2.69 14.06
CA ASP A 163 10.62 -3.42 12.83
C ASP A 163 11.69 -3.16 11.76
N SER A 164 12.46 -2.06 11.85
CA SER A 164 13.49 -1.71 10.86
C SER A 164 14.57 -2.77 10.73
N GLU A 165 14.85 -3.51 11.80
CA GLU A 165 15.83 -4.61 11.82
C GLU A 165 15.41 -5.77 10.91
N LEU A 166 14.09 -5.97 10.72
CA LEU A 166 13.54 -7.05 9.89
C LEU A 166 13.43 -6.67 8.42
N VAL A 167 13.30 -5.37 8.12
CA VAL A 167 13.04 -4.86 6.77
C VAL A 167 14.14 -3.95 6.22
N CYS A 168 15.25 -3.81 6.94
CA CYS A 168 16.42 -3.02 6.56
C CYS A 168 16.10 -1.58 6.15
N SER A 169 15.15 -0.94 6.83
CA SER A 169 14.70 0.43 6.50
C SER A 169 15.47 1.51 7.27
N CYS A 170 15.68 2.66 6.64
CA CYS A 170 16.34 3.83 7.26
C CYS A 170 15.34 4.63 8.11
N ILE A 171 15.40 4.46 9.43
CA ILE A 171 14.54 5.20 10.35
C ILE A 171 14.92 6.69 10.36
N LYS A 172 13.98 7.52 9.91
CA LYS A 172 14.11 8.98 9.90
C LYS A 172 13.97 9.55 11.31
N GLU A 173 14.65 10.67 11.55
CA GLU A 173 14.54 11.41 12.80
C GLU A 173 13.12 11.92 12.99
N SER A 174 12.54 11.65 14.16
CA SER A 174 11.11 11.91 14.42
C SER A 174 10.73 13.39 14.26
N LYS A 175 11.68 14.30 14.49
CA LYS A 175 11.46 15.75 14.27
C LYS A 175 11.27 16.08 12.80
N VAL A 176 12.09 15.50 11.92
CA VAL A 176 12.02 15.72 10.48
C VAL A 176 10.75 15.07 9.92
N GLU A 177 10.42 13.86 10.38
CA GLU A 177 9.21 13.16 9.96
C GLU A 177 7.92 13.90 10.33
N ARG A 178 7.85 14.47 11.55
CA ARG A 178 6.73 15.33 11.94
C ARG A 178 6.68 16.61 11.13
N TYR A 179 7.81 17.27 10.94
CA TYR A 179 7.90 18.52 10.17
C TYR A 179 7.41 18.34 8.73
N VAL A 180 7.86 17.28 8.04
CA VAL A 180 7.40 17.00 6.68
C VAL A 180 5.92 16.63 6.63
N CYS A 181 5.39 15.89 7.62
CA CYS A 181 3.96 15.61 7.71
C CYS A 181 3.14 16.89 7.91
N ASP A 182 3.63 17.80 8.76
CA ASP A 182 2.97 19.08 9.04
C ASP A 182 2.85 19.95 7.79
N ASP A 183 3.95 20.09 7.05
CA ASP A 183 4.00 20.87 5.81
C ASP A 183 3.17 20.23 4.69
N ILE A 184 3.29 18.91 4.49
CA ILE A 184 2.51 18.19 3.48
C ILE A 184 1.01 18.34 3.77
N ALA A 185 0.59 18.25 5.02
CA ALA A 185 -0.81 18.43 5.39
C ALA A 185 -1.41 19.77 4.95
N ILE A 186 -0.60 20.82 4.85
CA ILE A 186 -1.02 22.12 4.32
C ILE A 186 -1.07 22.06 2.79
N ALA A 187 -0.05 21.47 2.16
CA ALA A 187 0.07 21.41 0.71
C ALA A 187 -0.97 20.51 0.01
N ILE A 188 -1.51 19.49 0.68
CA ILE A 188 -2.45 18.52 0.08
C ILE A 188 -3.80 19.12 -0.34
N THR A 189 -4.10 20.36 0.03
CA THR A 189 -5.32 21.04 -0.40
C THR A 189 -5.27 21.49 -1.86
N ALA A 190 -4.05 21.64 -2.41
CA ALA A 190 -3.83 22.14 -3.77
C ALA A 190 -2.75 21.37 -4.55
N CYS A 191 -2.02 20.46 -3.91
CA CYS A 191 -0.94 19.71 -4.53
C CYS A 191 -1.16 18.21 -4.40
N ALA A 192 -0.90 17.49 -5.49
CA ALA A 192 -0.62 16.06 -5.39
C ALA A 192 0.80 15.88 -4.84
N ILE A 193 0.99 14.89 -3.98
CA ILE A 193 2.24 14.64 -3.29
C ILE A 193 2.51 13.14 -3.30
N ALA A 194 3.74 12.75 -3.59
CA ALA A 194 4.11 11.34 -3.67
C ALA A 194 5.43 11.05 -2.97
N SER A 195 5.59 9.79 -2.60
CA SER A 195 6.87 9.23 -2.13
C SER A 195 7.97 9.46 -3.16
N SER A 196 9.20 9.54 -2.68
CA SER A 196 10.40 9.48 -3.49
C SER A 196 11.23 8.26 -3.10
N LYS A 197 11.75 7.54 -4.10
CA LYS A 197 12.68 6.42 -3.93
C LYS A 197 13.96 6.84 -3.19
N TRP A 198 14.32 8.13 -3.31
CA TRP A 198 15.50 8.69 -2.67
C TRP A 198 15.43 8.70 -1.14
N ASN A 199 14.26 8.48 -0.52
CA ASN A 199 14.18 8.35 0.94
C ASN A 199 14.97 7.15 1.47
N ALA A 200 15.15 6.10 0.67
CA ALA A 200 15.96 4.95 1.01
C ALA A 200 17.48 5.27 1.04
N GLU A 201 17.94 6.21 0.19
CA GLU A 201 19.33 6.64 0.10
C GLU A 201 19.64 7.86 0.99
N ALA A 202 18.66 8.72 1.21
CA ALA A 202 18.79 9.91 2.03
C ALA A 202 19.08 9.55 3.50
N ASP A 203 19.87 10.38 4.16
CA ASP A 203 20.23 10.19 5.56
C ASP A 203 19.01 10.25 6.51
N ARG A 204 19.24 9.96 7.78
CA ARG A 204 18.17 9.93 8.80
C ARG A 204 17.56 11.32 9.05
N ASP A 205 18.28 12.38 8.75
CA ASP A 205 17.88 13.78 8.93
C ASP A 205 17.19 14.37 7.69
N SER A 206 16.97 13.56 6.65
CA SER A 206 16.51 14.01 5.34
C SER A 206 15.32 13.20 4.86
N CYS A 207 14.23 13.91 4.55
CA CYS A 207 13.06 13.36 3.88
C CYS A 207 12.88 14.05 2.52
N VAL A 208 12.51 13.28 1.50
CA VAL A 208 12.31 13.79 0.14
C VAL A 208 10.91 13.46 -0.34
N VAL A 209 10.22 14.45 -0.90
CA VAL A 209 8.91 14.25 -1.53
C VAL A 209 8.86 14.85 -2.92
N ARG A 210 7.90 14.34 -3.68
CA ARG A 210 7.56 14.86 -4.99
C ARG A 210 6.27 15.65 -4.86
N ILE A 211 6.23 16.86 -5.39
CA ILE A 211 5.08 17.75 -5.33
C ILE A 211 4.71 18.18 -6.73
N LEU A 212 3.41 18.12 -7.04
CA LEU A 212 2.83 18.61 -8.27
C LEU A 212 1.60 19.47 -7.93
N GLU A 213 1.57 20.71 -8.40
CA GLU A 213 0.39 21.56 -8.24
C GLU A 213 -0.81 20.99 -9.01
N ILE A 214 -1.97 20.97 -8.37
CA ILE A 214 -3.27 20.58 -8.93
C ILE A 214 -4.23 21.75 -8.68
N PRO A 215 -4.19 22.79 -9.53
CA PRO A 215 -4.97 24.01 -9.32
C PRO A 215 -6.47 23.73 -9.33
N ASP A 216 -6.92 22.80 -10.18
CA ASP A 216 -8.28 22.28 -10.21
C ASP A 216 -8.22 20.75 -10.18
N PRO A 217 -8.80 20.10 -9.14
CA PRO A 217 -8.83 18.64 -9.04
C PRO A 217 -9.83 18.08 -10.06
N CYS A 218 -9.41 17.97 -11.31
CA CYS A 218 -10.10 17.24 -12.36
C CYS A 218 -9.50 15.83 -12.52
N PHE A 219 -10.21 14.97 -13.26
CA PHE A 219 -9.96 13.53 -13.54
C PHE A 219 -8.48 13.09 -13.45
N PRO A 220 -8.21 11.84 -12.98
CA PRO A 220 -6.99 11.46 -12.27
C PRO A 220 -5.74 12.06 -12.91
N PRO A 221 -5.06 12.99 -12.22
CA PRO A 221 -3.88 13.62 -12.77
C PRO A 221 -2.82 12.55 -13.03
N THR A 222 -2.23 12.58 -14.22
CA THR A 222 -1.07 11.74 -14.52
C THR A 222 0.17 12.31 -13.85
N PHE A 223 0.26 12.15 -12.52
CA PHE A 223 1.37 12.62 -11.69
C PHE A 223 2.70 12.27 -12.33
N GLU A 224 2.86 11.00 -12.68
CA GLU A 224 4.06 10.42 -13.28
C GLU A 224 4.48 10.96 -14.64
N LYS A 225 3.56 11.57 -15.39
CA LYS A 225 3.83 12.10 -16.74
C LYS A 225 4.09 13.62 -16.72
N SER A 226 3.85 14.28 -15.59
CA SER A 226 4.04 15.71 -15.48
C SER A 226 5.52 16.08 -15.53
N LYS A 227 5.83 17.17 -16.25
CA LYS A 227 7.17 17.79 -16.25
C LYS A 227 7.33 18.79 -15.11
N ASP A 228 6.24 19.15 -14.44
CA ASP A 228 6.18 20.19 -13.43
C ASP A 228 6.37 19.66 -12.00
N ILE A 229 6.65 18.36 -11.86
CA ILE A 229 6.98 17.76 -10.57
C ILE A 229 8.21 18.46 -10.01
N ARG A 230 8.14 18.84 -8.73
CA ARG A 230 9.26 19.35 -7.95
C ARG A 230 9.64 18.36 -6.88
N MET A 231 10.94 18.18 -6.69
CA MET A 231 11.51 17.39 -5.62
C MET A 231 11.81 18.33 -4.46
N VAL A 232 11.27 18.05 -3.27
CA VAL A 232 11.48 18.89 -2.07
C VAL A 232 12.19 18.08 -1.00
N LEU A 233 13.33 18.60 -0.54
CA LEU A 233 14.10 18.09 0.58
C LEU A 233 13.63 18.75 1.87
N TYR A 234 13.46 17.96 2.91
CA TYR A 234 13.15 18.38 4.27
C TYR A 234 14.29 17.98 5.19
N LYS A 235 14.76 18.94 5.99
CA LYS A 235 15.67 18.73 7.13
C LYS A 235 15.14 19.46 8.35
N ALA A 236 15.76 19.26 9.51
CA ALA A 236 15.36 19.95 10.74
C ALA A 236 15.41 21.49 10.66
N LYS A 237 16.21 22.05 9.73
CA LYS A 237 16.35 23.50 9.51
C LYS A 237 15.30 24.11 8.57
N GLY A 238 14.51 23.28 7.88
CA GLY A 238 13.55 23.74 6.88
C GLY A 238 13.44 22.81 5.68
N ASN A 239 12.82 23.29 4.62
CA ASN A 239 12.69 22.59 3.35
C ASN A 239 13.20 23.44 2.17
N ALA A 240 13.63 22.77 1.10
CA ALA A 240 14.20 23.39 -0.09
C ALA A 240 13.93 22.53 -1.33
N ILE A 241 13.95 23.14 -2.52
CA ILE A 241 13.78 22.40 -3.78
C ILE A 241 15.11 21.80 -4.22
N LEU A 242 15.07 20.53 -4.58
CA LEU A 242 16.21 19.80 -5.14
C LEU A 242 16.30 20.00 -6.66
N ASN A 243 17.52 20.16 -7.16
CA ASN A 243 17.87 20.10 -8.57
C ASN A 243 17.96 18.64 -9.04
N MET A 244 16.86 17.90 -8.92
CA MET A 244 16.83 16.49 -9.27
C MET A 244 15.50 16.07 -9.88
N SER A 245 15.53 14.92 -10.56
CA SER A 245 14.35 14.27 -11.10
C SER A 245 14.29 12.83 -10.64
N GLU A 246 13.12 12.39 -10.17
CA GLU A 246 12.86 11.01 -9.76
C GLU A 246 13.28 9.96 -10.82
N ARG A 247 13.08 10.29 -12.11
CA ARG A 247 13.34 9.36 -13.23
C ARG A 247 14.71 9.52 -13.87
N LYS A 248 15.21 10.76 -13.97
CA LYS A 248 16.44 11.06 -14.73
C LYS A 248 17.70 11.00 -13.88
N SER A 249 17.61 11.31 -12.58
CA SER A 249 18.75 11.26 -11.69
C SER A 249 19.14 9.81 -11.42
N LYS A 250 20.45 9.50 -11.52
CA LYS A 250 21.00 8.16 -11.33
C LYS A 250 21.45 7.89 -9.90
N GLU A 251 21.68 8.94 -9.13
CA GLU A 251 22.21 8.90 -7.78
C GLU A 251 21.57 10.01 -6.95
N TYR A 252 21.45 9.80 -5.64
CA TYR A 252 20.98 10.81 -4.73
C TYR A 252 22.01 11.94 -4.55
N LYS A 253 21.57 13.19 -4.80
CA LYS A 253 22.37 14.40 -4.64
C LYS A 253 21.54 15.52 -4.02
N GLU A 254 22.06 16.13 -2.96
CA GLU A 254 21.43 17.28 -2.31
C GLU A 254 21.84 18.61 -2.95
N GLU A 255 21.76 18.70 -4.28
CA GLU A 255 21.95 19.95 -5.01
C GLU A 255 20.66 20.75 -4.96
N LEU A 256 20.70 21.99 -4.48
CA LEU A 256 19.51 22.83 -4.26
C LEU A 256 19.30 23.79 -5.42
N LEU A 257 18.04 24.03 -5.81
CA LEU A 257 17.66 25.11 -6.72
C LEU A 257 17.42 26.46 -6.02
N GLY A 258 17.45 26.48 -4.69
CA GLY A 258 17.20 27.67 -3.87
C GLY A 258 17.67 27.49 -2.43
N GLU A 259 17.23 28.39 -1.55
CA GLU A 259 17.57 28.36 -0.14
C GLU A 259 16.61 27.49 0.68
N PHE A 260 16.97 27.23 1.94
CA PHE A 260 16.06 26.60 2.90
C PHE A 260 15.04 27.61 3.42
N HIS A 261 13.78 27.20 3.45
CA HIS A 261 12.72 27.96 4.10
C HIS A 261 12.08 27.16 5.24
N ALA A 262 11.55 27.87 6.23
CA ALA A 262 10.95 27.27 7.42
C ALA A 262 9.51 26.73 7.20
N SER A 263 8.93 26.91 6.02
CA SER A 263 7.60 26.43 5.68
C SER A 263 7.50 26.14 4.19
N ILE A 264 6.81 25.05 3.84
CA ILE A 264 6.58 24.67 2.45
C ILE A 264 5.82 25.74 1.66
N MET A 265 4.98 26.54 2.33
CA MET A 265 4.26 27.65 1.72
C MET A 265 5.20 28.67 1.09
N VAL A 266 6.33 28.97 1.75
CA VAL A 266 7.32 29.94 1.26
C VAL A 266 8.08 29.34 0.10
N THR A 267 8.53 28.10 0.23
CA THR A 267 9.25 27.36 -0.83
C THR A 267 8.43 27.23 -2.11
N LEU A 268 7.11 27.05 -1.99
CA LEU A 268 6.22 26.90 -3.15
C LEU A 268 5.67 28.22 -3.68
N ARG A 269 5.79 29.34 -2.95
CA ARG A 269 5.15 30.63 -3.28
C ARG A 269 5.47 31.13 -4.69
N GLU A 270 6.70 30.94 -5.16
CA GLU A 270 7.13 31.40 -6.48
C GLU A 270 6.88 30.36 -7.59
N ILE A 271 6.37 29.19 -7.24
CA ILE A 271 6.24 28.03 -8.14
C ILE A 271 4.80 27.73 -8.47
N ILE A 272 3.92 27.81 -7.48
CA ILE A 272 2.51 27.46 -7.63
C ILE A 272 1.64 28.72 -7.82
N GLY A 273 0.47 28.56 -8.43
CA GLY A 273 -0.46 29.65 -8.67
C GLY A 273 -1.05 30.24 -7.38
N GLN A 274 -1.45 31.52 -7.46
CA GLN A 274 -2.05 32.25 -6.33
C GLN A 274 -3.31 31.56 -5.77
N ASN A 275 -4.14 30.97 -6.64
CA ASN A 275 -5.32 30.22 -6.22
C ASN A 275 -4.97 29.01 -5.34
N SER A 276 -3.92 28.27 -5.72
CA SER A 276 -3.41 27.13 -4.95
C SER A 276 -2.83 27.55 -3.62
N LEU A 277 -2.09 28.67 -3.57
CA LEU A 277 -1.62 29.26 -2.31
C LEU A 277 -2.78 29.62 -1.38
N GLU A 278 -3.82 30.26 -1.89
CA GLU A 278 -4.99 30.59 -1.07
C GLU A 278 -5.69 29.35 -0.50
N LYS A 279 -5.79 28.26 -1.28
CA LYS A 279 -6.34 26.97 -0.82
C LYS A 279 -5.49 26.35 0.29
N MET A 280 -4.17 26.47 0.21
CA MET A 280 -3.26 26.03 1.26
C MET A 280 -3.38 26.88 2.53
N GLU A 281 -3.49 28.21 2.40
CA GLU A 281 -3.68 29.13 3.54
C GLU A 281 -5.01 28.91 4.26
N LYS A 282 -6.09 28.62 3.50
CA LYS A 282 -7.46 28.42 4.02
C LYS A 282 -7.76 26.96 4.39
N GLY A 283 -6.77 26.07 4.34
CA GLY A 283 -6.94 24.63 4.51
C GLY A 283 -7.74 24.26 5.76
N ASP A 284 -8.63 23.26 5.65
CA ASP A 284 -9.48 22.84 6.76
C ASP A 284 -8.67 22.05 7.81
N PRO A 285 -8.59 22.49 9.08
CA PRO A 285 -7.79 21.82 10.10
C PRO A 285 -8.18 20.36 10.31
N GLY A 286 -9.48 20.04 10.20
CA GLY A 286 -9.99 18.69 10.36
C GLY A 286 -9.53 17.74 9.24
N PHE A 287 -9.36 18.25 8.03
CA PHE A 287 -8.79 17.51 6.90
C PHE A 287 -7.27 17.38 7.02
N THR A 288 -6.57 18.48 7.31
CA THR A 288 -5.10 18.47 7.43
C THR A 288 -4.64 17.58 8.58
N ASP A 289 -5.28 17.66 9.75
CA ASP A 289 -4.95 16.82 10.91
C ASP A 289 -5.25 15.34 10.66
N CYS A 290 -6.32 15.06 9.91
CA CYS A 290 -6.67 13.68 9.53
C CYS A 290 -5.55 13.03 8.71
N PHE A 291 -5.00 13.76 7.73
CA PHE A 291 -3.84 13.29 6.98
C PHE A 291 -2.61 13.13 7.88
N LYS A 292 -2.29 14.11 8.74
CA LYS A 292 -1.13 14.02 9.66
C LYS A 292 -1.19 12.78 10.52
N CYS A 293 -2.34 12.49 11.13
CA CYS A 293 -2.54 11.30 11.95
C CYS A 293 -2.34 10.00 11.15
N LEU A 294 -2.86 9.95 9.91
CA LEU A 294 -2.66 8.81 9.03
C LEU A 294 -1.18 8.63 8.66
N ALA A 295 -0.52 9.69 8.19
CA ALA A 295 0.87 9.68 7.75
C ALA A 295 1.84 9.30 8.86
N LEU A 296 1.65 9.83 10.07
CA LEU A 296 2.44 9.48 11.25
C LEU A 296 2.18 8.05 11.71
N GLY A 297 0.94 7.57 11.63
CA GLY A 297 0.60 6.17 11.95
C GLY A 297 1.23 5.16 10.97
N LEU A 298 1.35 5.56 9.70
CA LEU A 298 1.99 4.76 8.65
C LEU A 298 3.53 4.90 8.68
N ARG A 299 4.11 5.96 9.26
CA ARG A 299 5.57 6.24 9.19
C ARG A 299 6.10 6.27 7.74
N LEU A 300 5.39 7.02 6.89
CA LEU A 300 5.56 7.05 5.43
C LEU A 300 6.98 7.29 4.91
N PHE A 301 7.85 7.91 5.72
CA PHE A 301 9.22 8.29 5.34
C PHE A 301 10.29 7.36 5.89
N SER A 302 9.96 6.62 6.97
CA SER A 302 10.90 5.71 7.63
C SER A 302 10.86 4.31 7.03
N PHE A 303 9.70 3.85 6.58
CA PHE A 303 9.49 2.48 6.07
C PHE A 303 9.27 2.48 4.55
N THR A 304 10.25 3.00 3.80
CA THR A 304 10.25 3.02 2.34
C THR A 304 11.10 1.89 1.79
N ALA A 305 10.59 1.16 0.79
CA ALA A 305 11.33 0.08 0.16
C ALA A 305 12.52 0.66 -0.60
N VAL A 306 13.66 -0.03 -0.52
CA VAL A 306 14.76 0.20 -1.45
C VAL A 306 14.33 -0.41 -2.78
N GLU A 307 14.23 0.38 -3.85
CA GLU A 307 13.99 -0.20 -5.17
C GLU A 307 15.12 -1.21 -5.46
N PRO A 308 14.82 -2.49 -5.75
CA PRO A 308 15.85 -3.38 -6.24
C PRO A 308 16.37 -2.81 -7.57
N PRO A 309 17.67 -2.98 -7.88
CA PRO A 309 18.19 -2.57 -9.18
C PRO A 309 17.30 -3.19 -10.27
N PRO A 310 16.96 -2.44 -11.34
CA PRO A 310 16.15 -2.99 -12.42
C PRO A 310 16.82 -4.29 -12.87
N ALA A 311 16.02 -5.37 -12.93
CA ALA A 311 16.50 -6.65 -13.43
C ALA A 311 17.22 -6.41 -14.75
N PRO A 312 18.38 -7.06 -15.00
CA PRO A 312 19.07 -6.93 -16.28
C PRO A 312 18.04 -7.14 -17.38
N VAL A 313 17.88 -6.14 -18.24
CA VAL A 313 17.12 -6.30 -19.48
C VAL A 313 17.78 -7.49 -20.17
N GLU A 314 17.07 -8.62 -20.25
CA GLU A 314 17.50 -9.69 -21.13
C GLU A 314 17.56 -9.07 -22.52
N VAL A 315 18.79 -8.78 -22.95
CA VAL A 315 19.09 -8.43 -24.32
C VAL A 315 18.64 -9.66 -25.09
N VAL A 316 17.47 -9.56 -25.71
CA VAL A 316 17.08 -10.46 -26.78
C VAL A 316 18.17 -10.29 -27.82
N ASN A 317 19.13 -11.22 -27.82
CA ASN A 317 20.12 -11.34 -28.86
C ASN A 317 19.35 -11.63 -30.14
N GLU A 318 19.09 -10.59 -30.93
CA GLU A 318 18.80 -10.75 -32.34
C GLU A 318 19.98 -11.49 -32.96
N SER A 319 19.77 -12.77 -33.27
CA SER A 319 20.71 -13.59 -34.00
C SER A 319 21.09 -12.89 -35.32
N PRO A 320 22.37 -12.88 -35.72
CA PRO A 320 22.78 -12.17 -36.92
C PRO A 320 22.21 -12.86 -38.16
N LEU A 321 21.57 -12.07 -39.03
CA LEU A 321 21.34 -12.44 -40.42
C LEU A 321 22.68 -12.78 -41.10
N PRO A 322 22.80 -13.94 -41.79
CA PRO A 322 23.99 -14.22 -42.57
C PRO A 322 23.97 -13.43 -43.89
N ALA A 323 25.09 -12.77 -44.18
CA ALA A 323 25.35 -12.08 -45.44
C ALA A 323 25.70 -13.07 -46.56
N ASP A 324 25.38 -12.64 -47.78
CA ASP A 324 25.39 -13.30 -49.09
C ASP A 324 26.57 -14.24 -49.45
N GLY A 325 26.26 -15.23 -50.28
CA GLY A 325 27.25 -15.99 -51.04
C GLY A 325 26.72 -17.11 -51.96
N SER A 326 26.10 -16.73 -53.09
CA SER A 326 26.09 -17.42 -54.40
C SER A 326 25.40 -18.78 -54.64
N ILE A 327 24.29 -18.70 -55.42
CA ILE A 327 23.85 -19.50 -56.59
C ILE A 327 24.06 -21.04 -56.59
N GLN A 328 22.96 -21.80 -56.62
CA GLN A 328 22.72 -22.85 -57.64
C GLN A 328 21.22 -23.22 -57.73
N GLU A 329 20.83 -23.62 -58.96
CA GLU A 329 19.49 -23.87 -59.47
C GLU A 329 18.77 -25.10 -58.86
N GLN A 330 17.47 -25.15 -59.22
CA GLN A 330 16.55 -26.30 -59.36
C GLN A 330 15.51 -26.42 -58.23
N THR A 331 14.25 -26.84 -58.42
CA THR A 331 13.24 -26.94 -59.50
C THR A 331 12.00 -27.46 -58.73
N GLU A 332 10.76 -27.07 -59.13
CA GLU A 332 9.49 -27.77 -58.80
C GLU A 332 9.02 -27.77 -57.31
N GLU A 333 7.75 -27.68 -56.92
CA GLU A 333 6.44 -27.71 -57.59
C GLU A 333 5.34 -27.24 -56.60
N ALA A 334 4.18 -26.87 -57.15
CA ALA A 334 2.83 -26.91 -56.56
C ALA A 334 2.33 -25.80 -55.59
N ALA A 335 1.76 -24.75 -56.21
CA ALA A 335 0.33 -24.35 -56.19
C ALA A 335 -0.47 -24.11 -54.87
N PRO A 336 -1.51 -23.23 -54.93
CA PRO A 336 -1.88 -22.33 -53.83
C PRO A 336 -3.26 -22.61 -53.21
N THR A 337 -3.60 -21.92 -52.11
CA THR A 337 -5.01 -21.74 -51.74
C THR A 337 -5.27 -20.35 -51.16
N THR A 338 -6.03 -19.59 -51.94
CA THR A 338 -6.65 -18.30 -51.67
C THR A 338 -7.83 -18.46 -50.70
N ILE A 339 -8.06 -17.50 -49.79
CA ILE A 339 -9.42 -17.18 -49.33
C ILE A 339 -9.59 -15.65 -49.30
N GLU A 340 -10.65 -15.23 -49.98
CA GLU A 340 -11.06 -13.86 -50.30
C GLU A 340 -11.77 -13.12 -49.15
N SER A 341 -11.68 -11.81 -49.24
CA SER A 341 -12.54 -10.77 -48.67
C SER A 341 -13.97 -10.82 -49.22
N ASN A 342 -14.96 -10.33 -48.43
CA ASN A 342 -16.01 -9.46 -48.98
C ASN A 342 -16.76 -8.65 -47.91
N GLN A 343 -17.02 -7.39 -48.25
CA GLN A 343 -17.94 -6.44 -47.61
C GLN A 343 -19.37 -6.60 -48.16
N ALA A 344 -20.39 -6.18 -47.39
CA ALA A 344 -21.44 -5.24 -47.85
C ALA A 344 -22.48 -4.92 -46.75
N ALA A 345 -23.11 -3.76 -46.91
CA ALA A 345 -23.93 -2.96 -45.99
C ALA A 345 -25.40 -3.42 -45.78
N SER A 346 -26.10 -2.81 -44.82
CA SER A 346 -27.31 -1.99 -45.07
C SER A 346 -27.78 -1.21 -43.84
N ALA A 347 -28.49 -0.11 -44.08
CA ALA A 347 -29.06 0.84 -43.13
C ALA A 347 -30.60 0.71 -43.07
N ALA A 348 -31.25 1.17 -41.97
CA ALA A 348 -32.46 2.02 -41.97
C ALA A 348 -33.14 2.20 -40.58
N ASN A 349 -33.46 3.46 -40.28
CA ASN A 349 -34.69 4.04 -39.69
C ASN A 349 -35.03 4.04 -38.17
N ASN A 350 -35.22 5.30 -37.71
CA ASN A 350 -35.78 5.93 -36.49
C ASN A 350 -37.37 5.90 -36.52
N PRO A 351 -38.21 6.55 -35.67
CA PRO A 351 -38.04 7.34 -34.41
C PRO A 351 -39.14 7.16 -33.31
N ASP A 352 -39.11 8.07 -32.30
CA ASP A 352 -40.19 8.57 -31.40
C ASP A 352 -40.72 7.72 -30.23
N ILE A 353 -40.60 8.24 -28.98
CA ILE A 353 -41.73 8.60 -28.07
C ILE A 353 -41.29 9.73 -27.10
N LYS A 354 -42.24 10.65 -26.90
CA LYS A 354 -42.25 11.99 -26.29
C LYS A 354 -42.07 12.10 -24.76
N GLU A 355 -41.68 13.32 -24.37
CA GLU A 355 -41.97 14.02 -23.10
C GLU A 355 -43.42 13.83 -22.58
N ILE A 356 -43.59 13.71 -21.25
CA ILE A 356 -44.68 14.35 -20.49
C ILE A 356 -44.16 14.89 -19.14
N SER A 357 -44.72 16.03 -18.81
CA SER A 357 -44.53 17.08 -17.79
C SER A 357 -44.65 16.76 -16.29
N LYS A 358 -44.02 17.65 -15.51
CA LYS A 358 -44.44 18.33 -14.25
C LYS A 358 -45.76 17.89 -13.58
N ALA A 359 -45.73 17.71 -12.25
CA ALA A 359 -46.71 18.28 -11.31
C ALA A 359 -46.19 18.28 -9.85
N ASP A 360 -46.55 19.35 -9.15
CA ASP A 360 -46.33 19.71 -7.74
C ASP A 360 -46.99 18.79 -6.68
N SER A 361 -46.44 18.81 -5.46
CA SER A 361 -47.12 19.08 -4.16
C SER A 361 -46.22 18.60 -3.00
N SER A 362 -45.68 19.47 -2.13
CA SER A 362 -46.29 19.91 -0.85
C SER A 362 -47.14 18.81 -0.18
N ALA A 363 -46.76 18.22 0.96
CA ALA A 363 -46.92 18.77 2.31
C ALA A 363 -46.64 17.63 3.36
N PRO A 364 -46.56 17.93 4.68
CA PRO A 364 -45.77 17.19 5.68
C PRO A 364 -46.57 16.36 6.71
N ILE A 365 -45.82 15.83 7.70
CA ILE A 365 -46.19 15.43 9.08
C ILE A 365 -46.43 13.92 9.32
N SER A 366 -45.51 13.28 10.05
CA SER A 366 -45.70 12.78 11.44
C SER A 366 -44.36 12.41 12.05
#